data_AF-A0A101GPM6-F1
#
_entry.id   AF-A0A101GPM6-F1
#
_cell.length_a   1.000
_cell.length_b   1.000
_cell.length_c   1.000
_cell.angle_alpha   90.00
_cell.angle_beta   90.00
_cell.angle_gamma   90.00
#
_symmetry.space_group_name_H-M   'P 1'
#
loop_
_entity.id
_entity.type
_entity.pdbx_description
1 polymer ?
#
loop_
_entity_poly.entity_id
_entity_poly.type
_entity_poly.pdbx_seq_one_letter_code
_entity_poly.pdbx_strand_id
1 'polypeptide(L)'
;EDLESLLKDLGDVLSEDVRDVRVSERLRTSPSCLVGEAFDLTPQMEAFLRAAGQDVPRVKRSLEINPSHPLVEKLKKIHQEDPSDPRVSRFARVLFGLAALSEGGRLEDPASFSREVAELLAEPL
;
A
#
# COMPACT_ATOMS: atom_id res chain seq x y z
N GLU A 1 6.34 13.81 -14.02
CA GLU A 1 6.64 14.82 -12.99
C GLU A 1 5.77 14.63 -11.73
N ASP A 2 4.51 15.08 -11.67
CA ASP A 2 3.72 15.01 -10.42
C ASP A 2 3.49 13.58 -9.87
N LEU A 3 3.10 12.64 -10.73
CA LEU A 3 2.83 11.26 -10.31
C LEU A 3 4.12 10.55 -9.88
N GLU A 4 5.24 10.77 -10.56
CA GLU A 4 6.52 10.14 -10.21
C GLU A 4 7.02 10.63 -8.85
N SER A 5 6.88 11.92 -8.56
CA SER A 5 7.19 12.50 -7.25
C SER A 5 6.34 11.87 -6.15
N LEU A 6 5.01 11.77 -6.37
CA LEU A 6 4.12 11.09 -5.43
C LEU A 6 4.55 9.63 -5.19
N LEU A 7 4.79 8.85 -6.25
CA LEU A 7 5.18 7.44 -6.10
C LEU A 7 6.49 7.29 -5.32
N LYS A 8 7.44 8.19 -5.54
CA LYS A 8 8.68 8.24 -4.77
C LYS A 8 8.40 8.48 -3.28
N ASP A 9 7.60 9.49 -2.94
CA ASP A 9 7.30 9.81 -1.54
C ASP A 9 6.51 8.68 -0.85
N LEU A 10 5.61 8.01 -1.56
CA LEU A 10 4.94 6.80 -1.07
C LEU A 10 5.96 5.68 -0.82
N GLY A 11 6.93 5.49 -1.71
CA GLY A 11 8.01 4.52 -1.55
C GLY A 11 8.91 4.83 -0.37
N ASP A 12 9.23 6.10 -0.13
CA ASP A 12 10.05 6.53 1.00
C ASP A 12 9.34 6.22 2.32
N VAL A 13 8.03 6.51 2.43
CA VAL A 13 7.20 6.19 3.61
C VAL A 13 7.10 4.69 3.87
N LEU A 14 7.05 3.88 2.80
CA LEU A 14 6.83 2.43 2.86
C LEU A 14 8.11 1.60 2.65
N SER A 15 9.28 2.22 2.76
CA SER A 15 10.57 1.59 2.44
C SER A 15 10.86 0.33 3.24
N GLU A 16 10.28 0.20 4.44
CA GLU A 16 10.37 -1.01 5.27
C GLU A 16 9.35 -2.10 4.90
N ASP A 17 8.30 -1.76 4.15
CA ASP A 17 7.17 -2.64 3.86
C ASP A 17 7.15 -3.16 2.42
N VAL A 18 7.58 -2.33 1.46
CA VAL A 18 7.50 -2.60 0.03
C VAL A 18 8.88 -2.54 -0.62
N ARG A 19 9.01 -3.18 -1.78
CA ARG A 19 10.24 -3.14 -2.57
C ARG A 19 10.38 -1.82 -3.32
N ASP A 20 9.30 -1.42 -3.95
CA ASP A 20 9.15 -0.23 -4.77
C ASP A 20 7.66 0.10 -4.90
N VAL A 21 7.37 1.32 -5.35
CA VAL A 21 6.02 1.79 -5.65
C VAL A 21 5.96 2.21 -7.11
N ARG A 22 5.01 1.69 -7.87
CA ARG A 22 4.91 1.94 -9.32
C ARG A 22 3.47 2.02 -9.81
N VAL A 23 3.27 2.50 -11.03
CA VAL A 23 1.95 2.53 -11.67
C VAL A 23 1.51 1.11 -12.02
N SER A 24 0.26 0.79 -11.72
CA SER A 24 -0.39 -0.43 -12.17
C SER A 24 -0.82 -0.32 -13.65
N GLU A 25 -0.60 -1.38 -14.44
CA GLU A 25 -1.18 -1.52 -15.78
C GLU A 25 -2.48 -2.36 -15.82
N ARG A 26 -2.84 -3.03 -14.72
CA ARG A 26 -3.92 -4.04 -14.68
C ARG A 26 -5.12 -3.69 -13.81
N LEU A 27 -4.92 -2.86 -12.78
CA LEU A 27 -5.98 -2.43 -11.86
C LEU A 27 -7.02 -1.60 -12.61
N ARG A 28 -8.29 -1.91 -12.33
CA ARG A 28 -9.44 -1.15 -12.83
C ARG A 28 -10.19 -0.49 -11.69
N THR A 29 -10.57 -1.28 -10.68
CA THR A 29 -11.46 -0.84 -9.60
C THR A 29 -10.77 -0.68 -8.26
N SER A 30 -9.67 -1.38 -7.99
CA SER A 30 -8.93 -1.24 -6.73
C SER A 30 -7.94 -0.06 -6.80
N PRO A 31 -7.66 0.61 -5.66
CA PRO A 31 -6.70 1.72 -5.61
C PRO A 31 -5.24 1.24 -5.71
N SER A 32 -4.96 0.03 -5.24
CA SER A 32 -3.61 -0.53 -5.16
C SER A 32 -3.64 -2.06 -5.10
N CYS A 33 -2.51 -2.70 -5.42
CA CYS A 33 -2.23 -4.11 -5.15
C CYS A 33 -0.73 -4.32 -4.87
N LEU A 34 -0.39 -5.42 -4.23
CA LEU A 34 0.95 -5.93 -4.03
C LEU A 34 1.32 -6.97 -5.09
N VAL A 35 2.59 -7.01 -5.44
CA VAL A 35 3.10 -7.84 -6.54
C VAL A 35 4.42 -8.45 -6.14
N GLY A 36 4.43 -9.78 -6.03
CA GLY A 36 5.67 -10.55 -5.93
C GLY A 36 6.28 -10.81 -7.29
N GLU A 37 7.52 -11.28 -7.29
CA GLU A 37 8.15 -11.91 -8.44
C GLU A 37 7.52 -13.28 -8.75
N ALA A 38 7.79 -13.80 -9.95
CA ALA A 38 7.24 -15.08 -10.40
C ALA A 38 7.52 -16.28 -9.47
N PHE A 39 8.60 -16.22 -8.68
CA PHE A 39 9.02 -17.28 -7.77
C PHE A 39 8.82 -16.94 -6.29
N ASP A 40 8.23 -15.77 -5.99
CA ASP A 40 7.93 -15.40 -4.60
C ASP A 40 6.76 -16.25 -4.07
N LEU A 41 6.80 -16.55 -2.77
CA LEU A 41 5.65 -17.17 -2.11
C LEU A 41 4.45 -16.23 -2.18
N THR A 42 3.26 -16.78 -2.41
CA THR A 42 2.03 -15.99 -2.30
C THR A 42 1.71 -15.70 -0.83
N PRO A 43 0.98 -14.62 -0.50
CA PRO A 43 0.58 -14.33 0.87
C PRO A 43 -0.13 -15.50 1.57
N GLN A 44 -0.95 -16.25 0.82
CA GLN A 44 -1.64 -17.43 1.32
C GLN A 44 -0.67 -18.57 1.64
N MET A 45 0.33 -18.79 0.79
CA MET A 45 1.36 -19.81 1.02
C MET A 45 2.23 -19.46 2.23
N GLU A 46 2.61 -18.18 2.38
CA GLU A 46 3.34 -17.71 3.56
C GLU A 46 2.53 -17.94 4.84
N ALA A 47 1.23 -17.60 4.83
CA ALA A 47 0.36 -17.79 5.98
C ALA A 47 0.21 -19.28 6.35
N PHE A 48 0.10 -20.16 5.36
CA PHE A 48 0.06 -21.60 5.55
C PHE A 48 1.35 -22.14 6.17
N LEU A 49 2.51 -21.76 5.62
CA LEU A 49 3.82 -22.21 6.11
C LEU A 49 4.09 -21.72 7.55
N ARG A 50 3.76 -20.46 7.87
CA ARG A 50 3.85 -19.95 9.26
C ARG A 50 2.94 -20.72 10.20
N ALA A 51 1.71 -21.05 9.78
CA ALA A 51 0.79 -21.85 10.59
C ALA A 51 1.31 -23.29 10.81
N ALA A 52 2.10 -23.82 9.88
CA ALA A 52 2.82 -25.08 10.01
C ALA A 52 4.11 -24.98 10.86
N GLY A 53 4.39 -23.82 11.47
CA GLY A 53 5.56 -23.60 12.33
C GLY A 53 6.87 -23.38 11.57
N GLN A 54 6.81 -23.16 10.26
CA GLN A 54 8.00 -22.79 9.48
C GLN A 54 8.34 -21.32 9.71
N ASP A 55 9.63 -21.03 9.82
CA ASP A 55 10.11 -19.66 9.74
C ASP A 55 10.09 -19.21 8.27
N VAL A 56 9.22 -18.26 7.95
CA VAL A 56 9.05 -17.74 6.60
C VAL A 56 9.61 -16.32 6.57
N PRO A 57 10.67 -16.06 5.78
CA PRO A 57 11.23 -14.72 5.69
C PRO A 57 10.19 -13.75 5.13
N ARG A 58 10.25 -12.50 5.57
CA ARG A 58 9.39 -11.43 5.05
C ARG A 58 9.87 -11.07 3.64
N VAL A 59 9.01 -11.23 2.65
CA VAL A 59 9.29 -10.86 1.26
C VAL A 59 8.64 -9.51 0.94
N LYS A 60 9.46 -8.50 0.64
CA LYS A 60 8.98 -7.19 0.18
C LYS A 60 8.48 -7.32 -1.26
N ARG A 61 7.22 -6.91 -1.48
CA ARG A 61 6.53 -6.89 -2.77
C ARG A 61 6.48 -5.47 -3.33
N SER A 62 6.32 -5.33 -4.63
CA SER A 62 6.04 -4.04 -5.27
C SER A 62 4.62 -3.60 -4.95
N LEU A 63 4.40 -2.33 -4.58
CA LEU A 63 3.07 -1.75 -4.48
C LEU A 63 2.72 -1.08 -5.81
N GLU A 64 1.76 -1.64 -6.52
CA GLU A 64 1.22 -1.08 -7.75
C GLU A 64 0.03 -0.16 -7.42
N ILE A 65 0.06 1.08 -7.91
CA ILE A 65 -0.93 2.12 -7.67
C ILE A 65 -1.80 2.33 -8.91
N ASN A 66 -3.11 2.41 -8.71
CA ASN A 66 -4.06 2.75 -9.77
C ASN A 66 -4.28 4.27 -9.85
N PRO A 67 -3.70 4.97 -10.85
CA PRO A 67 -3.74 6.43 -10.91
C PRO A 67 -5.13 7.01 -11.21
N SER A 68 -6.08 6.20 -11.69
CA SER A 68 -7.46 6.62 -12.02
C SER A 68 -8.47 6.33 -10.91
N HIS A 69 -8.03 5.71 -9.80
CA HIS A 69 -8.92 5.45 -8.68
C HIS A 69 -9.21 6.76 -7.93
N PRO A 70 -10.47 7.07 -7.55
CA PRO A 70 -10.82 8.33 -6.89
C PRO A 70 -10.01 8.65 -5.62
N LEU A 71 -9.67 7.62 -4.84
CA LEU A 71 -8.79 7.74 -3.66
C LEU A 71 -7.39 8.24 -4.05
N VAL A 72 -6.82 7.74 -5.14
CA VAL A 72 -5.50 8.14 -5.63
C VAL A 72 -5.54 9.52 -6.28
N GLU A 73 -6.64 9.87 -6.95
CA GLU A 73 -6.86 11.24 -7.44
C GLU A 73 -6.93 12.26 -6.31
N LYS A 74 -7.61 11.94 -5.21
CA LYS A 74 -7.63 12.79 -4.00
C LYS A 74 -6.22 12.95 -3.43
N LEU A 75 -5.47 11.86 -3.30
CA LEU A 75 -4.09 11.88 -2.82
C LEU A 75 -3.18 12.76 -3.71
N LYS A 76 -3.30 12.64 -5.04
CA LYS A 76 -2.55 13.49 -5.97
C LYS A 76 -2.78 14.97 -5.73
N LYS A 77 -4.04 15.39 -5.51
CA LYS A 77 -4.37 16.79 -5.22
C LYS A 77 -3.75 17.27 -3.92
N ILE A 78 -3.86 16.46 -2.85
CA ILE A 78 -3.24 16.75 -1.55
C ILE A 78 -1.72 16.93 -1.71
N HIS A 79 -1.07 16.01 -2.41
CA HIS A 79 0.38 16.05 -2.64
C HIS A 79 0.81 17.24 -3.51
N GLN A 80 0.02 17.60 -4.53
CA GLN A 80 0.26 18.78 -5.35
C GLN A 80 0.14 20.10 -4.56
N GLU A 81 -0.78 20.16 -3.60
CA GLU A 81 -0.96 21.32 -2.72
C GLU A 81 0.18 21.43 -1.70
N ASP A 82 0.52 20.32 -1.04
CA ASP A 82 1.62 20.24 -0.08
C ASP A 82 2.19 18.80 -0.02
N PRO A 83 3.38 18.54 -0.61
CA PRO A 83 4.03 17.24 -0.53
C PRO A 83 4.36 16.79 0.90
N SER A 84 4.49 17.73 1.84
CA SER A 84 4.80 17.46 3.25
C SER A 84 3.56 17.23 4.12
N ASP A 85 2.36 17.28 3.52
CA ASP A 85 1.11 17.08 4.24
C ASP A 85 1.11 15.69 4.91
N PRO A 86 0.86 15.61 6.24
CA PRO A 86 0.82 14.34 6.97
C PRO A 86 -0.09 13.28 6.35
N ARG A 87 -1.14 13.72 5.64
CA ARG A 87 -2.08 12.84 4.93
C ARG A 87 -1.39 12.02 3.86
N VAL A 88 -0.32 12.50 3.21
CA VAL A 88 0.42 11.70 2.21
C VAL A 88 0.92 10.41 2.83
N SER A 89 1.54 10.49 4.00
CA SER A 89 2.05 9.32 4.73
C SER A 89 0.93 8.39 5.21
N ARG A 90 -0.20 8.95 5.66
CA ARG A 90 -1.40 8.18 6.06
C ARG A 90 -1.99 7.42 4.88
N PHE A 91 -2.17 8.09 3.74
CA PHE A 91 -2.66 7.46 2.51
C PHE A 91 -1.73 6.35 2.04
N ALA A 92 -0.40 6.51 2.15
CA ALA A 92 0.55 5.44 1.81
C ALA A 92 0.28 4.17 2.63
N ARG A 93 0.17 4.30 3.95
CA ARG A 93 -0.11 3.18 4.86
C ARG A 93 -1.47 2.55 4.60
N VAL A 94 -2.49 3.36 4.32
CA VAL A 94 -3.84 2.87 3.98
C VAL A 94 -3.84 2.12 2.65
N LEU A 95 -3.19 2.66 1.61
CA LEU A 95 -3.04 2.01 0.30
C LEU A 95 -2.32 0.66 0.42
N PHE A 96 -1.25 0.60 1.21
CA PHE A 96 -0.54 -0.65 1.49
C PHE A 96 -1.44 -1.65 2.22
N GLY A 97 -2.12 -1.22 3.30
CA GLY A 97 -2.96 -2.11 4.08
C GLY A 97 -4.15 -2.66 3.30
N LEU A 98 -4.81 -1.83 2.48
CA LEU A 98 -5.88 -2.27 1.57
C LEU A 98 -5.39 -3.30 0.56
N ALA A 99 -4.20 -3.11 -0.02
CA ALA A 99 -3.61 -4.05 -0.96
C ALA A 99 -3.29 -5.39 -0.28
N ALA A 100 -2.62 -5.35 0.88
CA ALA A 100 -2.27 -6.55 1.65
C ALA A 100 -3.50 -7.38 2.04
N LEU A 101 -4.57 -6.73 2.50
CA LEU A 101 -5.82 -7.40 2.85
C LEU A 101 -6.54 -7.98 1.62
N SER A 102 -6.57 -7.24 0.52
CA SER A 102 -7.22 -7.69 -0.73
C SER A 102 -6.58 -8.94 -1.31
N GLU A 103 -5.30 -9.15 -1.05
CA GLU A 103 -4.56 -10.35 -1.46
C GLU A 103 -4.57 -11.47 -0.43
N GLY A 104 -5.44 -11.39 0.59
CA GLY A 104 -5.54 -12.41 1.63
C GLY A 104 -4.31 -12.47 2.56
N GLY A 105 -3.48 -11.43 2.54
CA GLY A 105 -2.41 -11.24 3.49
C GLY A 105 -2.93 -10.83 4.87
N ARG A 106 -1.99 -10.68 5.81
CA ARG A 106 -2.25 -10.16 7.15
C ARG A 106 -1.43 -8.90 7.35
N LEU A 107 -1.97 -7.99 8.17
CA LEU A 107 -1.24 -6.81 8.62
C LEU A 107 -0.46 -7.17 9.88
N GLU A 108 0.77 -6.65 9.98
CA GLU A 108 1.59 -6.80 11.17
C GLU A 108 0.97 -6.06 12.36
N ASP A 109 0.44 -4.86 12.11
CA ASP A 109 -0.29 -4.06 13.10
C ASP A 109 -1.70 -3.65 12.59
N PRO A 110 -2.72 -4.52 12.77
CA PRO A 110 -4.10 -4.21 12.40
C PRO A 110 -4.70 -3.01 13.15
N ALA A 111 -4.22 -2.74 14.36
CA ALA A 111 -4.74 -1.64 15.18
C ALA A 111 -4.25 -0.29 14.66
N SER A 112 -2.98 -0.21 14.27
CA SER A 112 -2.42 0.96 13.56
C SER A 112 -3.17 1.23 12.27
N PHE A 113 -3.35 0.21 11.41
CA PHE A 113 -4.11 0.38 10.16
C PHE A 113 -5.55 0.86 10.40
N SER A 114 -6.25 0.28 11.38
CA SER A 114 -7.62 0.69 11.71
C SER A 114 -7.69 2.15 12.14
N ARG A 115 -6.68 2.64 12.87
CA ARG A 115 -6.57 4.04 13.29
C ARG A 115 -6.33 4.95 12.09
N GLU A 116 -5.39 4.60 11.21
CA GLU A 116 -5.08 5.39 10.01
C GLU A 116 -6.32 5.54 9.10
N VAL A 117 -7.09 4.45 8.94
CA VAL A 117 -8.38 4.49 8.20
C VAL A 117 -9.39 5.39 8.91
N ALA A 118 -9.56 5.25 10.23
CA ALA A 118 -10.51 6.06 10.99
C ALA A 118 -10.16 7.56 10.93
N GLU A 119 -8.88 7.91 11.07
CA GLU A 119 -8.41 9.29 10.97
C GLU A 119 -8.63 9.87 9.57
N LEU A 120 -8.38 9.10 8.51
CA LEU A 120 -8.62 9.52 7.13
C LEU A 120 -10.10 9.77 6.84
N LEU A 121 -11.00 8.96 7.42
CA LEU A 121 -12.45 9.09 7.26
C LEU A 121 -13.07 10.20 8.13
N ALA A 122 -12.40 10.58 9.22
CA ALA A 122 -12.84 11.67 10.10
C ALA A 122 -12.54 13.06 9.51
N GLU A 123 -11.72 13.15 8.47
CA GLU A 123 -11.45 14.40 7.77
C GLU A 123 -12.72 14.95 7.08
N PRO A 124 -12.87 16.28 7.00
CA PRO A 124 -13.98 16.89 6.27
C PRO A 124 -14.04 16.39 4.83
N LEU A 125 -15.26 16.10 4.35
CA LEU A 125 -15.55 15.71 2.98
C LEU A 125 -15.27 16.84 2.00
#